data_AF-A0A4Y9F8R3-F1
#
_entry.id   AF-A0A4Y9F8R3-F1
#
_cell.length_a   1.000
_cell.length_b   1.000
_cell.length_c   1.000
_cell.angle_alpha   90.00
_cell.angle_beta   90.00
_cell.angle_gamma   90.00
#
_symmetry.space_group_name_H-M   'P 1'
#
loop_
_entity.id
_entity.type
_entity.pdbx_description
1 polymer ?
#
loop_
_entity_poly.entity_id
_entity_poly.type
_entity_poly.pdbx_seq_one_letter_code
_entity_poly.pdbx_strand_id
1 'polypeptide(L)'
;MRLLLRFRAPEAGPHLLPLPQDLPGQRVGELALSHRAEAVYEAGGTLWARFPLGEGEVLEVRFRLEASPLRSAPPWRDLLLREPPEAWPGILAHRGHRVERALGFLLSGRPHAWFLVDGLPLDPLLFQELGENPARLLPLGVAPDPTLYLGGHEGKRLLLLRAPWPGEAEALWQELRPLGWDPLPLARGLAFTALGLSALGFPTGPWPYLPYLGLLALRQGRPLKELFLRSPRFALESLFFHAFALSVTTNPRPELGLGYLALFLWNRLKPSSGAPGGSPEEA
;
A
#
# COMPACT_ATOMS: atom_id res chain seq x y z
N MET A 1 -6.30 -2.89 14.02
CA MET A 1 -6.78 -3.85 13.01
C MET A 1 -6.13 -5.20 13.22
N ARG A 2 -6.80 -6.32 12.91
CA ARG A 2 -6.19 -7.65 12.98
C ARG A 2 -5.63 -8.05 11.62
N LEU A 3 -4.39 -8.51 11.61
CA LEU A 3 -3.63 -8.84 10.41
C LEU A 3 -3.02 -10.24 10.55
N LEU A 4 -2.65 -10.81 9.41
CA LEU A 4 -1.85 -12.01 9.31
C LEU A 4 -0.70 -11.79 8.34
N LEU A 5 0.51 -12.16 8.77
CA LEU A 5 1.64 -12.42 7.89
C LEU A 5 1.75 -13.91 7.58
N ARG A 6 2.11 -14.23 6.34
CA ARG A 6 2.30 -15.61 5.89
C ARG A 6 3.66 -15.77 5.23
N PHE A 7 4.33 -16.84 5.63
CA PHE A 7 5.57 -17.33 5.04
C PHE A 7 5.40 -18.81 4.67
N ARG A 8 5.83 -19.20 3.48
CA ARG A 8 5.99 -20.58 3.03
C ARG A 8 7.47 -20.83 2.86
N ALA A 9 7.99 -21.84 3.57
CA ALA A 9 9.39 -22.22 3.50
C ALA A 9 9.73 -22.78 2.11
N PRO A 10 10.71 -22.21 1.39
CA PRO A 10 11.13 -22.73 0.09
C PRO A 10 11.90 -24.05 0.21
N GLU A 11 12.56 -24.27 1.35
CA GLU A 11 13.36 -25.47 1.64
C GLU A 11 13.26 -25.83 3.12
N ALA A 12 13.58 -27.07 3.47
CA ALA A 12 13.62 -27.51 4.86
C ALA A 12 14.84 -26.94 5.59
N GLY A 13 14.62 -26.37 6.78
CA GLY A 13 15.71 -25.84 7.59
C GLY A 13 15.28 -24.69 8.52
N PRO A 14 16.26 -24.07 9.22
CA PRO A 14 16.00 -22.91 10.05
C PRO A 14 15.80 -21.65 9.19
N HIS A 15 14.63 -21.04 9.30
CA HIS A 15 14.30 -19.76 8.66
C HIS A 15 14.30 -18.64 9.69
N LEU A 16 15.03 -17.56 9.41
CA LEU A 16 15.09 -16.37 10.25
C LEU A 16 14.15 -15.29 9.70
N LEU A 17 13.13 -14.90 10.46
CA LEU A 17 12.09 -13.99 10.01
C LEU A 17 11.90 -12.83 10.99
N PRO A 18 11.72 -11.59 10.51
CA PRO A 18 11.45 -10.45 11.36
C PRO A 18 10.00 -10.52 11.86
N LEU A 19 9.78 -10.34 13.15
CA LEU A 19 8.44 -10.31 13.74
C LEU A 19 7.88 -8.88 13.80
N PRO A 20 6.55 -8.71 13.71
CA PRO A 20 5.91 -7.45 14.05
C PRO A 20 6.30 -7.01 15.48
N GLN A 21 6.65 -5.74 15.63
CA GLN A 21 7.09 -5.17 16.90
C GLN A 21 6.61 -3.71 17.05
N ASP A 22 6.69 -3.18 18.27
CA ASP A 22 6.41 -1.77 18.55
C ASP A 22 7.50 -0.87 17.97
N LEU A 23 7.08 0.14 17.20
CA LEU A 23 7.95 1.10 16.54
C LEU A 23 7.26 2.48 16.46
N PRO A 24 7.98 3.57 16.15
CA PRO A 24 7.33 4.85 15.87
C PRO A 24 6.22 4.70 14.81
N GLY A 25 5.00 5.12 15.16
CA GLY A 25 3.84 5.01 14.27
C GLY A 25 3.16 3.64 14.22
N GLN A 26 3.62 2.67 15.03
CA GLN A 26 3.19 1.28 14.98
C GLN A 26 3.16 0.67 16.40
N ARG A 27 1.99 0.20 16.83
CA ARG A 27 1.85 -0.63 18.03
C ARG A 27 1.31 -2.01 17.67
N VAL A 28 1.92 -3.05 18.22
CA VAL A 28 1.63 -4.46 17.99
C VAL A 28 1.13 -5.09 19.28
N GLY A 29 0.01 -5.79 19.19
CA GLY A 29 -0.55 -6.58 20.29
C GLY A 29 -1.13 -7.90 19.79
N GLU A 30 -1.59 -8.75 20.71
CA GLU A 30 -2.23 -10.03 20.37
C GLU A 30 -1.39 -10.90 19.41
N LEU A 31 -0.05 -10.88 19.53
CA LEU A 31 0.86 -11.62 18.65
C LEU A 31 0.74 -13.13 18.90
N ALA A 32 0.35 -13.88 17.88
CA ALA A 32 0.20 -15.33 17.92
C ALA A 32 0.91 -15.96 16.71
N LEU A 33 1.81 -16.90 16.99
CA LEU A 33 2.58 -17.63 16.00
C LEU A 33 1.94 -19.01 15.78
N SER A 34 1.79 -19.46 14.53
CA SER A 34 1.31 -20.82 14.25
C SER A 34 2.34 -21.90 14.59
N HIS A 35 3.61 -21.53 14.67
CA HIS A 35 4.72 -22.41 15.05
C HIS A 35 5.49 -21.80 16.22
N ARG A 36 6.04 -22.65 17.06
CA ARG A 36 6.94 -22.22 18.14
C ARG A 36 8.28 -21.79 17.54
N ALA A 37 8.72 -20.58 17.85
CA ALA A 37 10.07 -20.14 17.53
C ALA A 37 11.09 -20.86 18.43
N GLU A 38 12.21 -21.28 17.86
CA GLU A 38 13.35 -21.82 18.62
C GLU A 38 14.06 -20.73 19.42
N ALA A 39 14.19 -19.56 18.81
CA ALA A 39 14.85 -18.41 19.38
C ALA A 39 14.14 -17.14 18.92
N VAL A 40 14.10 -16.16 19.82
CA VAL A 40 13.62 -14.80 19.55
C VAL A 40 14.63 -13.84 20.15
N TYR A 41 15.10 -12.87 19.36
CA TYR A 41 16.10 -11.90 19.81
C TYR A 41 15.98 -10.58 19.03
N GLU A 42 16.45 -9.48 19.62
CA GLU A 42 16.52 -8.19 18.94
C GLU A 42 17.93 -7.96 18.40
N ALA A 43 18.03 -7.56 17.14
CA ALA A 43 19.29 -7.16 16.51
C ALA A 43 19.05 -6.01 15.53
N GLY A 44 19.84 -4.94 15.65
CA GLY A 44 19.72 -3.76 14.78
C GLY A 44 18.36 -3.06 14.87
N GLY A 45 17.68 -3.15 16.02
CA GLY A 45 16.33 -2.61 16.20
C GLY A 45 15.25 -3.38 15.43
N THR A 46 15.52 -4.63 15.06
CA THR A 46 14.55 -5.57 14.48
C THR A 46 14.43 -6.80 15.39
N LEU A 47 13.20 -7.19 15.72
CA LEU A 47 12.89 -8.41 16.45
C LEU A 47 12.89 -9.58 15.47
N TRP A 48 13.81 -10.51 15.69
CA TRP A 48 13.99 -11.70 14.86
C TRP A 48 13.47 -12.94 15.58
N ALA A 49 12.92 -13.88 14.81
CA ALA A 49 12.60 -15.21 15.30
C ALA A 49 13.08 -16.29 14.32
N ARG A 50 13.61 -17.38 14.88
CA ARG A 50 14.08 -18.54 14.12
C ARG A 50 13.06 -19.68 14.18
N PHE A 51 12.70 -20.22 13.03
CA PHE A 51 11.72 -21.29 12.89
C PHE A 51 12.32 -22.48 12.14
N PRO A 52 12.35 -23.69 12.72
CA PRO A 52 12.72 -24.90 12.02
C PRO A 52 11.50 -25.36 11.21
N LEU A 53 11.49 -25.07 9.91
CA LEU A 53 10.36 -25.40 9.04
C LEU A 53 10.77 -26.50 8.05
N GLY A 54 9.84 -27.38 7.73
CA GLY A 54 9.94 -28.29 6.60
C GLY A 54 9.72 -27.57 5.27
N GLU A 55 10.14 -28.20 4.17
CA GLU A 55 9.90 -27.68 2.82
C GLU A 55 8.39 -27.52 2.56
N GLY A 56 7.98 -26.35 2.07
CA GLY A 56 6.58 -26.02 1.78
C GLY A 56 5.71 -25.75 3.01
N GLU A 57 6.25 -25.93 4.24
CA GLU A 57 5.55 -25.66 5.48
C GLU A 57 5.20 -24.16 5.58
N VAL A 58 4.04 -23.86 6.16
CA VAL A 58 3.47 -22.52 6.18
C VAL A 58 3.47 -21.97 7.60
N LEU A 59 4.26 -20.94 7.82
CA LEU A 59 4.23 -20.12 9.02
C LEU A 59 3.22 -18.98 8.87
N GLU A 60 2.38 -18.82 9.89
CA GLU A 60 1.36 -17.79 9.99
C GLU A 60 1.60 -16.99 11.29
N VAL A 61 1.65 -15.66 11.19
CA VAL A 61 1.78 -14.76 12.34
C VAL A 61 0.60 -13.82 12.38
N ARG A 62 -0.27 -14.01 13.38
CA ARG A 62 -1.48 -13.22 13.61
C ARG A 62 -1.19 -12.17 14.65
N PHE A 63 -1.65 -10.94 14.44
CA PHE A 63 -1.43 -9.85 15.38
C PHE A 63 -2.47 -8.75 15.20
N ARG A 64 -2.62 -7.93 16.23
CA ARG A 64 -3.32 -6.66 16.19
C ARG A 64 -2.30 -5.55 15.95
N LEU A 65 -2.56 -4.74 14.92
CA LEU A 65 -1.79 -3.55 14.57
C LEU A 65 -2.60 -2.28 14.84
N GLU A 66 -2.05 -1.36 15.61
CA GLU A 66 -2.52 0.02 15.72
C GLU A 66 -1.48 0.93 15.06
N ALA A 67 -1.77 1.34 13.83
CA ALA A 67 -0.91 2.22 13.05
C ALA A 67 -1.38 3.67 13.18
N SER A 68 -0.44 4.59 13.36
CA SER A 68 -0.69 6.02 13.45
C SER A 68 0.21 6.78 12.47
N PRO A 69 -0.25 7.89 11.90
CA PRO A 69 0.58 8.71 11.03
C PRO A 69 1.78 9.27 11.80
N LEU A 70 2.91 9.37 11.13
CA LEU A 70 4.06 10.13 11.61
C LEU A 70 4.19 11.41 10.80
N ARG A 71 4.37 12.53 11.50
CA ARG A 71 4.54 13.85 10.90
C ARG A 71 5.73 14.52 11.57
N SER A 72 6.89 14.44 10.93
CA SER A 72 8.06 15.19 11.30
C SER A 72 8.39 16.22 10.24
N ALA A 73 9.03 17.32 10.63
CA ALA A 73 9.58 18.31 9.73
C ALA A 73 11.11 18.33 9.93
N PRO A 74 11.83 17.32 9.41
CA PRO A 74 13.26 17.23 9.61
C PRO A 74 14.00 18.38 8.91
N PRO A 75 15.16 18.80 9.42
CA PRO A 75 15.90 19.94 8.88
C PRO A 75 16.39 19.71 7.44
N TRP A 76 16.52 18.46 7.01
CA TRP A 76 16.92 18.10 5.66
C TRP A 76 15.78 18.14 4.63
N ARG A 77 14.53 18.36 5.04
CA ARG A 77 13.37 18.34 4.13
C ARG A 77 13.50 19.32 2.97
N ASP A 78 13.83 20.57 3.25
CA ASP A 78 13.90 21.63 2.23
C ASP A 78 15.08 21.46 1.28
N LEU A 79 16.15 20.83 1.78
CA LEU A 79 17.30 20.45 0.97
C LEU A 79 16.91 19.40 -0.07
N LEU A 80 16.19 18.35 0.34
CA LEU A 80 15.81 17.25 -0.57
C LEU A 80 14.85 17.70 -1.68
N LEU A 81 13.97 18.68 -1.40
CA LEU A 81 13.04 19.20 -2.41
C LEU A 81 13.71 19.82 -3.65
N ARG A 82 15.02 20.10 -3.59
CA ARG A 82 15.81 20.66 -4.70
C ARG A 82 16.55 19.58 -5.50
N GLU A 83 16.52 18.35 -5.04
CA GLU A 83 17.33 17.25 -5.53
C GLU A 83 16.42 16.12 -6.07
N PRO A 84 16.90 15.31 -7.03
CA PRO A 84 16.12 14.18 -7.53
C PRO A 84 15.89 13.14 -6.41
N PRO A 85 14.64 12.61 -6.26
CA PRO A 85 14.32 11.73 -5.14
C PRO A 85 15.16 10.45 -5.01
N GLU A 86 15.63 9.90 -6.13
CA GLU A 86 16.50 8.72 -6.17
C GLU A 86 17.84 8.97 -5.46
N ALA A 87 18.33 10.20 -5.46
CA ALA A 87 19.61 10.56 -4.86
C ALA A 87 19.51 10.86 -3.35
N TRP A 88 18.30 11.06 -2.80
CA TRP A 88 18.12 11.52 -1.42
C TRP A 88 18.84 10.67 -0.36
N PRO A 89 18.77 9.32 -0.37
CA PRO A 89 19.47 8.51 0.62
C PRO A 89 20.99 8.74 0.58
N GLY A 90 21.58 8.82 -0.62
CA GLY A 90 23.01 9.06 -0.80
C GLY A 90 23.44 10.46 -0.39
N ILE A 91 22.64 11.48 -0.72
CA ILE A 91 22.88 12.86 -0.33
C ILE A 91 22.89 13.00 1.20
N LEU A 92 21.96 12.33 1.89
CA LEU A 92 21.88 12.39 3.36
C LEU A 92 23.00 11.60 4.02
N ALA A 93 23.33 10.42 3.51
CA ALA A 93 24.47 9.65 4.00
C ALA A 93 25.80 10.42 3.85
N HIS A 94 26.02 11.09 2.71
CA HIS A 94 27.20 11.93 2.50
C HIS A 94 27.27 13.12 3.48
N ARG A 95 26.12 13.59 3.94
CA ARG A 95 26.00 14.64 4.98
C ARG A 95 26.09 14.09 6.41
N GLY A 96 26.40 12.81 6.59
CA GLY A 96 26.62 12.20 7.90
C GLY A 96 25.37 11.71 8.61
N HIS A 97 24.20 11.69 7.94
CA HIS A 97 22.99 11.11 8.51
C HIS A 97 23.06 9.57 8.47
N ARG A 98 22.49 8.93 9.50
CA ARG A 98 22.37 7.47 9.51
C ARG A 98 21.22 7.07 8.61
N VAL A 99 21.52 6.36 7.52
CA VAL A 99 20.53 5.87 6.56
C VAL A 99 20.41 4.35 6.67
N GLU A 100 19.18 3.87 6.77
CA GLU A 100 18.83 2.45 6.83
C GLU A 100 17.73 2.16 5.82
N ARG A 101 17.73 0.93 5.29
CA ARG A 101 16.63 0.39 4.50
C ARG A 101 15.53 -0.10 5.44
N ALA A 102 14.29 0.24 5.12
CA ALA A 102 13.11 -0.24 5.81
C ALA A 102 12.27 -1.10 4.85
N LEU A 103 11.93 -2.31 5.30
CA LEU A 103 11.16 -3.27 4.54
C LEU A 103 9.90 -3.67 5.31
N GLY A 104 8.80 -3.78 4.59
CA GLY A 104 7.53 -4.21 5.14
C GLY A 104 6.41 -4.15 4.12
N PHE A 105 5.25 -3.68 4.54
CA PHE A 105 4.05 -3.72 3.70
C PHE A 105 3.25 -2.43 3.82
N LEU A 106 2.65 -1.99 2.73
CA LEU A 106 1.46 -1.14 2.80
C LEU A 106 0.30 -1.98 3.35
N LEU A 107 -0.62 -1.38 4.11
CA LEU A 107 -1.77 -2.09 4.69
C LEU A 107 -2.82 -2.49 3.64
N SER A 108 -2.58 -2.23 2.36
CA SER A 108 -3.24 -2.89 1.23
C SER A 108 -2.76 -4.31 0.99
N GLY A 109 -1.70 -4.77 1.67
CA GLY A 109 -1.06 -6.08 1.49
C GLY A 109 0.12 -6.06 0.50
N ARG A 110 0.45 -4.91 -0.10
CA ARG A 110 1.57 -4.81 -1.03
C ARG A 110 2.90 -4.71 -0.27
N PRO A 111 3.91 -5.54 -0.58
CA PRO A 111 5.28 -5.32 -0.11
C PRO A 111 5.76 -3.93 -0.52
N HIS A 112 6.53 -3.29 0.35
CA HIS A 112 7.06 -1.95 0.10
C HIS A 112 8.39 -1.75 0.81
N ALA A 113 9.26 -0.95 0.17
CA ALA A 113 10.57 -0.59 0.68
C ALA A 113 10.71 0.93 0.72
N TRP A 114 11.29 1.44 1.79
CA TRP A 114 11.60 2.86 1.97
C TRP A 114 12.87 3.01 2.82
N PHE A 115 13.20 4.23 3.21
CA PHE A 115 14.39 4.53 4.01
C PHE A 115 14.03 5.07 5.39
N LEU A 116 14.93 4.85 6.35
CA LEU A 116 14.92 5.54 7.64
C LEU A 116 16.20 6.39 7.71
N VAL A 117 16.03 7.67 7.98
CA VAL A 117 17.09 8.67 8.11
C VAL A 117 17.05 9.18 9.54
N ASP A 118 18.05 8.81 10.34
CA ASP A 118 18.06 9.06 11.79
C ASP A 118 16.78 8.55 12.48
N GLY A 119 16.25 7.43 12.00
CA GLY A 119 15.00 6.83 12.47
C GLY A 119 13.72 7.48 11.94
N LEU A 120 13.80 8.56 11.17
CA LEU A 120 12.65 9.19 10.51
C LEU A 120 12.42 8.60 9.12
N PRO A 121 11.17 8.40 8.70
CA PRO A 121 10.93 7.80 7.39
C PRO A 121 11.18 8.73 6.21
N LEU A 122 11.78 8.20 5.17
CA LEU A 122 11.98 8.84 3.88
C LEU A 122 11.52 7.87 2.77
N ASP A 123 10.58 8.29 1.93
CA ASP A 123 10.02 7.44 0.87
C ASP A 123 10.04 8.18 -0.48
N PRO A 124 11.16 8.09 -1.22
CA PRO A 124 11.30 8.72 -2.54
C PRO A 124 10.26 8.22 -3.54
N LEU A 125 9.96 6.91 -3.51
CA LEU A 125 9.05 6.27 -4.45
C LEU A 125 7.62 6.82 -4.25
N LEU A 126 7.07 6.76 -3.03
CA LEU A 126 5.73 7.29 -2.78
C LEU A 126 5.66 8.81 -2.98
N PHE A 127 6.74 9.54 -2.71
CA PHE A 127 6.82 10.97 -3.01
C PHE A 127 6.63 11.24 -4.50
N GLN A 128 7.41 10.58 -5.36
CA GLN A 128 7.33 10.75 -6.81
C GLN A 128 5.97 10.32 -7.35
N GLU A 129 5.53 9.12 -6.96
CA GLU A 129 4.28 8.54 -7.43
C GLU A 129 3.07 9.41 -7.10
N LEU A 130 3.08 10.09 -5.95
CA LEU A 130 2.04 11.06 -5.56
C LEU A 130 2.20 12.42 -6.22
N GLY A 131 3.43 12.83 -6.56
CA GLY A 131 3.68 14.01 -7.36
C GLY A 131 3.08 13.87 -8.77
N GLU A 132 3.21 12.69 -9.37
CA GLU A 132 2.66 12.35 -10.68
C GLU A 132 1.15 12.09 -10.64
N ASN A 133 0.70 11.26 -9.70
CA ASN A 133 -0.70 10.90 -9.53
C ASN A 133 -1.14 11.01 -8.07
N PRO A 134 -1.65 12.19 -7.66
CA PRO A 134 -2.15 12.42 -6.32
C PRO A 134 -3.28 11.46 -5.90
N ALA A 135 -4.02 10.84 -6.82
CA ALA A 135 -5.09 9.92 -6.44
C ALA A 135 -4.59 8.54 -5.99
N ARG A 136 -3.29 8.24 -6.10
CA ARG A 136 -2.76 6.88 -5.94
C ARG A 136 -2.98 6.26 -4.56
N LEU A 137 -3.02 7.07 -3.50
CA LEU A 137 -3.28 6.58 -2.14
C LEU A 137 -4.74 6.69 -1.69
N LEU A 138 -5.62 7.20 -2.54
CA LEU A 138 -7.06 7.23 -2.27
C LEU A 138 -7.62 5.85 -1.91
N PRO A 139 -7.21 4.73 -2.55
CA PRO A 139 -7.62 3.38 -2.14
C PRO A 139 -7.27 3.00 -0.71
N LEU A 140 -6.20 3.56 -0.14
CA LEU A 140 -5.80 3.34 1.26
C LEU A 140 -6.61 4.19 2.24
N GLY A 141 -7.45 5.10 1.74
CA GLY A 141 -8.23 6.02 2.56
C GLY A 141 -7.36 7.08 3.22
N VAL A 142 -6.35 7.60 2.50
CA VAL A 142 -5.45 8.65 3.01
C VAL A 142 -5.35 9.81 2.05
N ALA A 143 -5.15 10.99 2.62
CA ALA A 143 -5.04 12.21 1.85
C ALA A 143 -3.67 12.34 1.17
N PRO A 144 -3.64 12.78 -0.09
CA PRO A 144 -2.41 12.84 -0.84
C PRO A 144 -1.65 14.14 -0.57
N ASP A 145 -0.58 14.01 0.20
CA ASP A 145 0.48 15.00 0.28
C ASP A 145 1.83 14.31 0.11
N PRO A 146 2.52 14.46 -1.04
CA PRO A 146 3.84 13.91 -1.26
C PRO A 146 4.82 14.30 -0.15
N THR A 147 4.71 15.52 0.37
CA THR A 147 5.68 16.04 1.35
C THR A 147 5.62 15.34 2.70
N LEU A 148 4.56 14.56 2.96
CA LEU A 148 4.47 13.68 4.13
C LEU A 148 5.57 12.62 4.14
N TYR A 149 6.08 12.23 2.97
CA TYR A 149 7.10 11.19 2.79
C TYR A 149 8.54 11.69 2.98
N LEU A 150 8.70 12.95 3.39
CA LEU A 150 9.98 13.60 3.73
C LEU A 150 10.12 13.71 5.25
N GLY A 151 10.13 12.59 5.96
CA GLY A 151 10.21 12.52 7.42
C GLY A 151 8.98 11.91 8.11
N GLY A 152 8.03 11.37 7.35
CA GLY A 152 6.74 10.91 7.88
C GLY A 152 6.06 9.84 7.04
N HIS A 153 4.81 9.54 7.38
CA HIS A 153 3.89 8.71 6.61
C HIS A 153 2.44 8.79 7.10
N GLU A 154 1.55 8.22 6.30
CA GLU A 154 0.09 8.25 6.42
C GLU A 154 -0.50 7.29 7.48
N GLY A 155 0.33 6.47 8.13
CA GLY A 155 -0.15 5.44 9.05
C GLY A 155 -0.85 4.26 8.39
N LYS A 156 -0.56 3.96 7.11
CA LYS A 156 -1.09 2.81 6.36
C LYS A 156 0.01 1.89 5.86
N ARG A 157 1.01 1.65 6.71
CA ARG A 157 2.07 0.66 6.47
C ARG A 157 2.49 -0.04 7.76
N LEU A 158 3.19 -1.15 7.59
CA LEU A 158 3.79 -2.00 8.61
C LEU A 158 5.29 -2.08 8.34
N LEU A 159 6.11 -1.72 9.33
CA LEU A 159 7.57 -1.90 9.30
C LEU A 159 7.91 -3.22 9.97
N LEU A 160 8.70 -4.06 9.27
CA LEU A 160 9.15 -5.36 9.77
C LEU A 160 10.66 -5.42 9.94
N LEU A 161 11.42 -4.93 8.96
CA LEU A 161 12.86 -5.09 8.92
C LEU A 161 13.55 -3.75 8.70
N ARG A 162 14.57 -3.50 9.53
CA ARG A 162 15.58 -2.45 9.35
C ARG A 162 16.89 -3.09 8.93
N ALA A 163 17.43 -2.66 7.81
CA ALA A 163 18.68 -3.16 7.26
C ALA A 163 19.68 -2.02 7.04
N PRO A 164 20.99 -2.29 7.14
CA PRO A 164 22.01 -1.30 6.81
C PRO A 164 21.90 -0.86 5.34
N TRP A 165 22.25 0.38 5.06
CA TRP A 165 22.36 0.92 3.72
C TRP A 165 23.71 1.65 3.55
N PRO A 166 24.46 1.45 2.46
CA PRO A 166 24.13 0.60 1.30
C PRO A 166 24.21 -0.91 1.61
N GLY A 167 23.36 -1.70 0.95
CA GLY A 167 23.27 -3.15 1.14
C GLY A 167 21.99 -3.73 0.53
N GLU A 168 22.04 -5.00 0.16
CA GLU A 168 20.85 -5.75 -0.27
C GLU A 168 20.10 -6.28 0.95
N ALA A 169 18.78 -6.18 0.89
CA ALA A 169 17.89 -6.74 1.89
C ALA A 169 16.62 -7.18 1.17
N GLU A 170 16.25 -8.44 1.38
CA GLU A 170 15.10 -9.05 0.71
C GLU A 170 13.87 -9.05 1.61
N ALA A 171 12.69 -8.98 0.98
CA ALA A 171 11.43 -9.14 1.67
C ALA A 171 11.24 -10.63 2.02
N LEU A 172 11.34 -10.95 3.31
CA LEU A 172 11.26 -12.34 3.78
C LEU A 172 9.81 -12.85 3.87
N TRP A 173 8.87 -12.00 4.26
CA TRP A 173 7.44 -12.34 4.28
C TRP A 173 6.82 -12.18 2.90
N GLN A 174 5.97 -13.13 2.50
CA GLN A 174 5.39 -13.13 1.15
C GLN A 174 4.02 -12.45 1.10
N GLU A 175 3.25 -12.50 2.18
CA GLU A 175 1.88 -11.98 2.19
C GLU A 175 1.54 -11.30 3.52
N LEU A 176 0.87 -10.15 3.44
CA LEU A 176 0.15 -9.51 4.52
C LEU A 176 -1.33 -9.46 4.16
N ARG A 177 -2.20 -10.05 5.00
CA ARG A 177 -3.66 -10.01 4.81
C ARG A 177 -4.40 -9.48 6.04
N PRO A 178 -5.44 -8.63 5.87
CA PRO A 178 -6.34 -8.30 6.97
C PRO A 178 -7.22 -9.51 7.32
N LEU A 179 -7.45 -9.73 8.62
CA LEU A 179 -8.32 -10.79 9.13
C LEU A 179 -9.76 -10.32 9.38
N GLY A 180 -9.99 -9.00 9.37
CA GLY A 180 -11.32 -8.43 9.54
C GLY A 180 -12.18 -8.59 8.30
N TRP A 181 -13.49 -8.67 8.48
CA TRP A 181 -14.45 -8.61 7.39
C TRP A 181 -14.38 -7.25 6.69
N ASP A 182 -14.13 -7.26 5.38
CA ASP A 182 -14.24 -6.08 4.52
C ASP A 182 -15.39 -6.29 3.52
N PRO A 183 -16.53 -5.56 3.64
CA PRO A 183 -17.62 -5.69 2.69
C PRO A 183 -17.32 -5.04 1.33
N LEU A 184 -16.30 -4.18 1.24
CA LEU A 184 -16.04 -3.38 0.04
C LEU A 184 -15.70 -4.25 -1.19
N PRO A 185 -14.86 -5.30 -1.13
CA PRO A 185 -14.60 -6.17 -2.28
C PRO A 185 -15.85 -6.87 -2.83
N LEU A 186 -16.73 -7.34 -1.95
CA LEU A 186 -17.98 -7.98 -2.35
C LEU A 186 -18.97 -6.98 -2.96
N ALA A 187 -19.18 -5.84 -2.29
CA ALA A 187 -20.02 -4.77 -2.81
C ALA A 187 -19.51 -4.26 -4.17
N ARG A 188 -18.19 -4.15 -4.32
CA ARG A 188 -17.53 -3.80 -5.59
C ARG A 188 -17.81 -4.86 -6.67
N GLY A 189 -17.70 -6.14 -6.33
CA GLY A 189 -18.00 -7.25 -7.26
C GLY A 189 -19.44 -7.16 -7.77
N LEU A 190 -20.41 -7.07 -6.87
CA LEU A 190 -21.82 -6.92 -7.21
C LEU A 190 -22.09 -5.67 -8.05
N ALA A 191 -21.51 -4.53 -7.66
CA ALA A 191 -21.66 -3.26 -8.36
C ALA A 191 -21.14 -3.34 -9.81
N PHE A 192 -19.96 -3.92 -10.03
CA PHE A 192 -19.38 -4.05 -11.37
C PHE A 192 -20.05 -5.14 -12.21
N THR A 193 -20.51 -6.24 -11.61
CA THR A 193 -21.32 -7.25 -12.32
C THR A 193 -22.65 -6.64 -12.79
N ALA A 194 -23.35 -5.90 -11.92
CA ALA A 194 -24.57 -5.20 -12.28
C ALA A 194 -24.34 -4.13 -13.35
N LEU A 195 -23.23 -3.38 -13.25
CA LEU A 195 -22.82 -2.43 -14.27
C LEU A 195 -22.55 -3.11 -15.62
N GLY A 196 -21.89 -4.28 -15.62
CA GLY A 196 -21.66 -5.07 -16.82
C GLY A 196 -22.96 -5.53 -17.48
N LEU A 197 -23.92 -6.02 -16.68
CA LEU A 197 -25.26 -6.37 -17.18
C LEU A 197 -26.01 -5.15 -17.72
N SER A 198 -25.96 -4.01 -17.03
CA SER A 198 -26.54 -2.75 -17.51
C SER A 198 -25.92 -2.27 -18.82
N ALA A 199 -24.60 -2.42 -18.97
CA ALA A 199 -23.90 -2.10 -20.20
C ALA A 199 -24.30 -3.02 -21.37
N LEU A 200 -24.81 -4.22 -21.10
CA LEU A 200 -25.38 -5.14 -22.09
C LEU A 200 -26.87 -4.89 -22.36
N GLY A 201 -27.48 -3.88 -21.73
CA GLY A 201 -28.90 -3.53 -21.91
C GLY A 201 -29.85 -4.10 -20.84
N PHE A 202 -29.36 -4.85 -19.86
CA PHE A 202 -30.22 -5.39 -18.79
C PHE A 202 -30.45 -4.36 -17.69
N PRO A 203 -31.70 -4.00 -17.35
CA PRO A 203 -31.98 -2.96 -16.36
C PRO A 203 -31.76 -3.48 -14.93
N THR A 204 -30.53 -3.37 -14.41
CA THR A 204 -30.25 -3.73 -13.01
C THR A 204 -30.64 -2.65 -12.01
N GLY A 205 -30.86 -1.42 -12.49
CA GLY A 205 -31.07 -0.24 -11.65
C GLY A 205 -29.81 0.15 -10.84
N PRO A 206 -29.87 1.26 -10.09
CA PRO A 206 -28.72 1.78 -9.34
C PRO A 206 -28.45 1.01 -8.04
N TRP A 207 -29.41 0.21 -7.56
CA TRP A 207 -29.39 -0.40 -6.23
C TRP A 207 -28.18 -1.29 -5.93
N PRO A 208 -27.62 -2.06 -6.87
CA PRO A 208 -26.38 -2.81 -6.61
C PRO A 208 -25.14 -1.91 -6.49
N TYR A 209 -25.16 -0.72 -7.10
CA TYR A 209 -24.03 0.20 -7.14
C TYR A 209 -24.02 1.18 -5.95
N LEU A 210 -25.19 1.58 -5.44
CA LEU A 210 -25.32 2.55 -4.33
C LEU A 210 -24.65 2.10 -3.00
N PRO A 211 -24.80 0.85 -2.51
CA PRO A 211 -24.10 0.39 -1.31
C PRO A 211 -22.57 0.45 -1.46
N TYR A 212 -22.06 0.12 -2.65
CA TYR A 212 -20.63 0.24 -2.95
C TYR A 212 -20.15 1.69 -2.85
N LEU A 213 -20.91 2.64 -3.41
CA LEU A 213 -20.60 4.07 -3.27
C LEU A 213 -20.65 4.56 -1.83
N GLY A 214 -21.63 4.10 -1.04
CA GLY A 214 -21.70 4.40 0.39
C GLY A 214 -20.45 3.93 1.15
N LEU A 215 -20.01 2.70 0.91
CA LEU A 215 -18.78 2.15 1.52
C LEU A 215 -17.51 2.90 1.05
N LEU A 216 -17.44 3.28 -0.22
CA LEU A 216 -16.35 4.12 -0.73
C LEU A 216 -16.34 5.49 -0.05
N ALA A 217 -17.49 6.16 0.08
CA ALA A 217 -17.60 7.45 0.72
C ALA A 217 -17.14 7.39 2.20
N LEU A 218 -17.50 6.32 2.92
CA LEU A 218 -17.03 6.10 4.30
C LEU A 218 -15.52 5.91 4.39
N ARG A 219 -14.92 5.17 3.44
CA ARG A 219 -13.48 4.87 3.46
C ARG A 219 -12.62 6.02 2.91
N GLN A 220 -13.10 6.71 1.89
CA GLN A 220 -12.31 7.61 1.05
C GLN A 220 -12.85 9.04 1.02
N GLY A 221 -14.01 9.34 1.61
CA GLY A 221 -14.65 10.65 1.47
C GLY A 221 -13.80 11.81 1.98
N ARG A 222 -13.18 11.68 3.16
CA ARG A 222 -12.25 12.70 3.68
C ARG A 222 -10.99 12.83 2.80
N PRO A 223 -10.26 11.75 2.50
CA PRO A 223 -9.17 11.76 1.51
C PRO A 223 -9.53 12.39 0.16
N LEU A 224 -10.73 12.10 -0.36
CA LEU A 224 -11.24 12.62 -1.62
C LEU A 224 -11.51 14.12 -1.53
N LYS A 225 -12.05 14.59 -0.41
CA LYS A 225 -12.19 16.03 -0.13
C LYS A 225 -10.82 16.71 -0.12
N GLU A 226 -9.84 16.13 0.57
CA GLU A 226 -8.49 16.69 0.65
C GLU A 226 -7.81 16.69 -0.74
N LEU A 227 -7.98 15.63 -1.53
CA LEU A 227 -7.56 15.58 -2.93
C LEU A 227 -8.27 16.65 -3.78
N PHE A 228 -9.58 16.85 -3.61
CA PHE A 228 -10.33 17.86 -4.36
C PHE A 228 -9.81 19.28 -4.08
N LEU A 229 -9.49 19.59 -2.82
CA LEU A 229 -8.94 20.90 -2.45
C LEU A 229 -7.55 21.15 -3.05
N ARG A 230 -6.73 20.10 -3.21
CA ARG A 230 -5.37 20.19 -3.73
C ARG A 230 -5.30 20.11 -5.25
N SER A 231 -6.00 19.14 -5.84
CA SER A 231 -6.01 18.86 -7.26
C SER A 231 -7.42 18.44 -7.71
N PRO A 232 -8.30 19.43 -7.97
CA PRO A 232 -9.68 19.18 -8.37
C PRO A 232 -9.80 18.25 -9.57
N ARG A 233 -8.88 18.34 -10.54
CA ARG A 233 -8.88 17.52 -11.76
C ARG A 233 -8.90 16.02 -11.45
N PHE A 234 -7.99 15.54 -10.59
CA PHE A 234 -7.91 14.11 -10.25
C PHE A 234 -9.08 13.64 -9.38
N ALA A 235 -9.58 14.50 -8.48
CA ALA A 235 -10.78 14.19 -7.70
C ALA A 235 -12.03 14.07 -8.60
N LEU A 236 -12.20 15.02 -9.53
CA LEU A 236 -13.32 15.04 -10.46
C LEU A 236 -13.31 13.86 -11.40
N GLU A 237 -12.14 13.39 -11.86
CA GLU A 237 -12.04 12.19 -12.69
C GLU A 237 -12.66 10.97 -12.01
N SER A 238 -12.33 10.73 -10.73
CA SER A 238 -12.92 9.63 -9.95
C SER A 238 -14.42 9.82 -9.73
N LEU A 239 -14.88 11.05 -9.48
CA LEU A 239 -16.31 11.35 -9.30
C LEU A 239 -17.11 11.17 -10.60
N PHE A 240 -16.59 11.65 -11.73
CA PHE A 240 -17.22 11.50 -13.04
C PHE A 240 -17.27 10.04 -13.47
N PHE A 241 -16.24 9.25 -13.16
CA PHE A 241 -16.26 7.81 -13.37
C PHE A 241 -17.47 7.16 -12.67
N HIS A 242 -17.68 7.45 -11.39
CA HIS A 242 -18.79 6.90 -10.63
C HIS A 242 -20.16 7.45 -11.08
N ALA A 243 -20.24 8.73 -11.42
CA ALA A 243 -21.45 9.34 -11.96
C ALA A 243 -21.85 8.71 -13.31
N PHE A 244 -20.88 8.48 -14.18
CA PHE A 244 -21.10 7.80 -15.45
C PHE A 244 -21.56 6.36 -15.23
N ALA A 245 -20.88 5.60 -14.35
CA ALA A 245 -21.29 4.24 -14.02
C ALA A 245 -22.74 4.17 -13.51
N LEU A 246 -23.13 5.09 -12.61
CA LEU A 246 -24.52 5.24 -12.17
C LEU A 246 -25.47 5.51 -13.33
N SER A 247 -25.12 6.42 -14.25
CA SER A 247 -25.96 6.74 -15.40
C SER A 247 -26.29 5.50 -16.26
N VAL A 248 -25.29 4.64 -16.50
CA VAL A 248 -25.45 3.37 -17.24
C VAL A 248 -26.42 2.43 -16.51
N THR A 249 -26.38 2.38 -15.18
CA THR A 249 -27.31 1.54 -14.40
C THR A 249 -28.74 2.05 -14.38
N THR A 250 -28.96 3.36 -14.53
CA THR A 250 -30.29 3.99 -14.51
C THR A 250 -30.95 4.09 -15.89
N ASN A 251 -30.15 4.19 -16.95
CA ASN A 251 -30.62 4.34 -18.32
C ASN A 251 -29.69 3.52 -19.24
N PRO A 252 -29.89 2.19 -19.30
CA PRO A 252 -28.99 1.30 -20.02
C PRO A 252 -29.04 1.60 -21.52
N ARG A 253 -27.91 2.07 -22.06
CA ARG A 253 -27.68 2.30 -23.48
C ARG A 253 -26.47 1.47 -23.90
N PRO A 254 -26.66 0.32 -24.58
CA PRO A 254 -25.58 -0.61 -24.87
C PRO A 254 -24.39 0.03 -25.59
N GLU A 255 -24.64 1.00 -26.46
CA GLU A 255 -23.62 1.70 -27.23
C GLU A 255 -22.66 2.47 -26.32
N LEU A 256 -23.21 3.20 -25.33
CA LEU A 256 -22.44 3.96 -24.35
C LEU A 256 -21.84 3.07 -23.26
N GLY A 257 -22.59 2.05 -22.83
CA GLY A 257 -22.17 1.09 -21.81
C GLY A 257 -20.97 0.25 -22.27
N LEU A 258 -21.00 -0.28 -23.49
CA LEU A 258 -19.90 -1.06 -24.06
C LEU A 258 -18.68 -0.18 -24.33
N GLY A 259 -18.86 1.04 -24.84
CA GLY A 259 -17.78 2.01 -25.00
C GLY A 259 -17.08 2.31 -23.66
N TYR A 260 -17.86 2.48 -22.60
CA TYR A 260 -17.31 2.64 -21.26
C TYR A 260 -16.58 1.40 -20.73
N LEU A 261 -17.15 0.19 -20.91
CA LEU A 261 -16.47 -1.04 -20.51
C LEU A 261 -15.13 -1.19 -21.23
N ALA A 262 -15.08 -0.87 -22.54
CA ALA A 262 -13.85 -0.87 -23.31
C ALA A 262 -12.83 0.13 -22.76
N LEU A 263 -13.23 1.37 -22.47
CA LEU A 263 -12.35 2.39 -21.86
C LEU A 263 -11.86 1.98 -20.46
N PHE A 264 -12.75 1.42 -19.62
CA PHE A 264 -12.41 0.96 -18.28
C PHE A 264 -11.39 -0.20 -18.32
N LEU A 265 -11.62 -1.18 -19.19
CA LEU A 265 -10.71 -2.31 -19.38
C LEU A 265 -9.38 -1.83 -19.96
N TRP A 266 -9.40 -0.94 -20.94
CA TRP A 266 -8.20 -0.33 -21.52
C TRP A 266 -7.37 0.39 -20.45
N ASN A 267 -7.99 1.26 -19.64
CA ASN A 267 -7.29 1.97 -18.56
C ASN A 267 -6.74 1.03 -17.48
N ARG A 268 -7.35 -0.14 -17.29
CA ARG A 268 -6.91 -1.13 -16.29
C ARG A 268 -5.83 -2.07 -16.81
N LEU A 269 -5.81 -2.33 -18.11
CA LEU A 269 -4.81 -3.16 -18.79
C LEU A 269 -3.59 -2.36 -19.24
N LYS A 270 -3.71 -1.02 -19.34
CA LYS A 270 -2.59 -0.15 -19.64
C LYS A 270 -1.51 -0.35 -18.57
N PRO A 271 -0.26 -0.69 -18.94
CA PRO A 271 0.82 -0.81 -17.98
C PRO A 271 0.96 0.54 -17.25
N SER A 272 0.90 0.50 -15.92
CA SER A 272 1.24 1.66 -15.10
C SER A 272 2.70 2.00 -15.36
N SER A 273 2.97 3.23 -15.80
CA SER A 273 4.28 3.74 -16.21
C SER A 273 5.37 3.79 -15.12
N GLY A 274 5.23 3.03 -14.03
CA GLY A 274 6.10 3.07 -12.86
C GLY A 274 6.51 1.70 -12.33
N ALA A 275 6.40 0.62 -13.12
CA ALA A 275 7.26 -0.53 -12.86
C ALA A 275 8.68 -0.12 -13.29
N PRO A 276 9.70 -0.15 -12.42
CA PRO A 276 11.07 -0.04 -12.90
C PRO A 276 11.25 -1.19 -13.88
N GLY A 277 11.49 -0.84 -15.15
CA GLY A 277 11.95 -1.81 -16.13
C GLY A 277 13.17 -2.50 -15.54
N GLY A 278 13.17 -3.83 -15.55
CA GLY A 278 14.38 -4.59 -15.26
C GLY A 278 15.50 -3.98 -16.10
N SER A 279 16.61 -3.65 -15.43
CA SER A 279 17.81 -3.19 -16.10
C SER A 279 18.17 -4.18 -17.22
N PRO A 280 18.31 -3.75 -18.48
CA PRO A 280 18.86 -4.59 -19.53
C PRO A 280 20.39 -4.58 -19.41
N GLU A 281 20.92 -5.30 -18.43
CA GLU A 281 22.32 -5.72 -18.39
C GLU A 281 22.37 -7.12 -17.78
N GLU A 282 22.07 -8.13 -18.59
CA GLU A 282 22.54 -9.51 -18.48
C GLU A 282 22.13 -10.29 -19.75
N ALA A 283 22.87 -10.03 -20.83
CA ALA A 283 23.21 -10.97 -21.91
C ALA A 283 24.13 -10.26 -22.93
#